data_AF-A0A3P7IIY6-F1
#
_entry.id   AF-A0A3P7IIY6-F1
#
_cell.length_a   1.000
_cell.length_b   1.000
_cell.length_c   1.000
_cell.angle_alpha   90.00
_cell.angle_beta   90.00
_cell.angle_gamma   90.00
#
_symmetry.space_group_name_H-M   'P 1'
#
loop_
_entity.id
_entity.type
_entity.pdbx_description
1 polymer ?
#
loop_
_entity_poly.entity_id
_entity_poly.type
_entity_poly.pdbx_seq_one_letter_code
_entity_poly.pdbx_strand_id
1 'polypeptide(L)'
;MVSTLGDAEGNNKGNFLLLDGKTFEPKGCWLQEEKSLPFNYDYWYQPRRDVMISSEWGAPNVIKKGFNPEHVVEGSYGHSLHVFKWSTHEKLQTIELPMGNGALPLEVRFKHDPTSPYAFVGSALGSSIFLLKPETEGSNSSYVAECAVRIPPKQVWQILDFQTTTWPDLSFSSHHNSIEAP
;
A
#
# COMPACT_ATOMS: atom_id res chain seq x y z
N MET A 1 -16.71 6.02 -6.03
CA MET A 1 -15.48 5.51 -6.68
C MET A 1 -15.11 4.21 -6.00
N VAL A 2 -14.63 3.23 -6.74
CA VAL A 2 -14.32 1.87 -6.25
C VAL A 2 -12.95 1.48 -6.81
N SER A 3 -11.99 1.10 -5.97
CA SER A 3 -10.71 0.58 -6.46
C SER A 3 -10.89 -0.80 -7.10
N THR A 4 -10.10 -1.06 -8.14
CA THR A 4 -10.08 -2.33 -8.86
C THR A 4 -8.71 -2.97 -8.76
N LEU A 5 -8.67 -4.25 -8.37
CA LEU A 5 -7.43 -5.02 -8.21
C LEU A 5 -6.79 -5.42 -9.55
N GLY A 6 -7.60 -5.55 -10.60
CA GLY A 6 -7.16 -6.07 -11.88
C GLY A 6 -8.18 -5.91 -12.99
N ASP A 7 -7.84 -6.47 -14.16
CA ASP A 7 -8.71 -6.53 -15.33
C ASP A 7 -9.78 -7.64 -15.24
N ALA A 8 -10.59 -7.77 -16.28
CA ALA A 8 -11.68 -8.76 -16.34
C ALA A 8 -11.15 -10.21 -16.37
N GLU A 9 -9.95 -10.40 -16.90
CA GLU A 9 -9.22 -11.67 -16.98
C GLU A 9 -8.50 -12.01 -15.67
N GLY A 10 -8.49 -11.09 -14.70
CA GLY A 10 -7.89 -11.26 -13.38
C GLY A 10 -6.39 -10.99 -13.32
N ASN A 11 -5.82 -10.34 -14.33
CA ASN A 11 -4.43 -9.89 -14.36
C ASN A 11 -4.28 -8.52 -13.69
N ASN A 12 -3.02 -8.12 -13.50
CA ASN A 12 -2.62 -6.82 -12.99
C ASN A 12 -3.10 -5.69 -13.91
N LYS A 13 -4.06 -4.90 -13.42
CA LYS A 13 -4.53 -3.66 -14.05
C LYS A 13 -5.26 -2.81 -13.02
N GLY A 14 -4.50 -2.16 -12.15
CA GLY A 14 -5.00 -1.34 -11.08
C GLY A 14 -5.65 -0.05 -11.61
N ASN A 15 -6.89 0.24 -11.18
CA ASN A 15 -7.59 1.48 -11.52
C ASN A 15 -8.69 1.78 -10.49
N PHE A 16 -9.50 2.82 -10.72
CA PHE A 16 -10.65 3.17 -9.89
C PHE A 16 -11.89 3.36 -10.77
N LEU A 17 -12.91 2.54 -10.55
CA LEU A 17 -14.20 2.66 -11.22
C LEU A 17 -14.99 3.83 -10.65
N LEU A 18 -15.48 4.69 -11.54
CA LEU A 18 -16.40 5.77 -11.20
C LEU A 18 -17.83 5.30 -11.44
N LEU A 19 -18.68 5.51 -10.44
CA LEU A 19 -20.12 5.30 -10.53
C LEU A 19 -20.79 6.67 -10.45
N ASP A 20 -21.88 6.85 -11.21
CA ASP A 20 -22.73 8.01 -11.06
C ASP A 20 -23.39 8.02 -9.66
N GLY A 21 -23.33 9.15 -8.97
CA GLY A 21 -23.81 9.26 -7.59
C GLY A 21 -25.34 9.21 -7.44
N LYS A 22 -26.10 9.22 -8.54
CA LYS A 22 -27.57 9.15 -8.52
C LYS A 22 -28.08 7.84 -9.12
N THR A 23 -27.50 7.42 -10.23
CA THR A 23 -27.97 6.21 -10.94
C THR A 23 -27.18 4.95 -10.58
N PHE A 24 -26.00 5.10 -9.96
CA PHE A 24 -25.04 4.02 -9.72
C PHE A 24 -24.50 3.35 -10.99
N GLU A 25 -24.76 3.93 -12.17
CA GLU A 25 -24.24 3.42 -13.44
C GLU A 25 -22.73 3.70 -13.56
N PRO A 26 -21.95 2.78 -14.16
CA PRO A 26 -20.54 3.01 -14.47
C PRO A 26 -20.35 4.22 -15.39
N LYS A 27 -19.45 5.14 -15.00
CA LYS A 27 -19.04 6.30 -15.81
C LYS A 27 -17.69 6.12 -16.51
N GLY A 28 -17.01 5.00 -16.23
CA GLY A 28 -15.65 4.74 -16.68
C GLY A 28 -14.65 4.77 -15.53
N CYS A 29 -13.37 4.73 -15.87
CA CYS A 29 -12.27 4.69 -14.92
C CYS A 29 -11.74 6.10 -14.60
N TRP A 30 -11.23 6.28 -13.39
CA TRP A 30 -10.63 7.53 -12.93
C TRP A 30 -9.28 7.81 -13.60
N LEU A 31 -8.47 6.76 -13.80
CA LEU A 31 -7.26 6.82 -14.62
C LEU A 31 -7.58 6.41 -16.05
N GLN A 32 -6.92 7.08 -17.00
CA GLN A 32 -6.85 6.66 -18.40
C GLN A 32 -6.24 5.26 -18.50
N GLU A 33 -6.61 4.50 -19.53
CA GLU A 33 -6.24 3.10 -19.67
C GLU A 33 -4.72 2.89 -19.71
N GLU A 34 -3.99 3.77 -20.39
CA GLU A 34 -2.53 3.74 -20.52
C GLU A 34 -1.82 4.12 -19.21
N LYS A 35 -2.55 4.65 -18.23
CA LYS A 35 -2.05 5.08 -16.93
C LYS A 35 -2.45 4.13 -15.79
N SER A 36 -2.99 2.95 -16.11
CA SER A 36 -3.29 1.94 -15.11
C SER A 36 -2.06 1.58 -14.26
N LEU A 37 -2.30 1.22 -13.01
CA LEU A 37 -1.27 0.84 -12.06
C LEU A 37 -0.93 -0.64 -12.19
N PRO A 38 0.32 -1.05 -11.89
CA PRO A 38 0.69 -2.45 -11.85
C PRO A 38 -0.12 -3.21 -10.78
N PHE A 39 -0.36 -2.59 -9.63
CA PHE A 39 -1.23 -3.11 -8.59
C PHE A 39 -2.13 -1.98 -8.05
N ASN A 40 -3.21 -2.35 -7.39
CA ASN A 40 -4.04 -1.42 -6.62
C ASN A 40 -4.74 -2.20 -5.50
N TYR A 41 -5.20 -1.51 -4.46
CA TYR A 41 -5.99 -2.10 -3.38
C TYR A 41 -6.94 -1.08 -2.78
N ASP A 42 -6.46 -0.29 -1.82
CA ASP A 42 -7.24 0.73 -1.14
C ASP A 42 -6.81 2.11 -1.64
N TYR A 43 -7.66 3.10 -1.39
CA TYR A 43 -7.30 4.48 -1.57
C TYR A 43 -8.06 5.35 -0.59
N TRP A 44 -7.43 6.47 -0.26
CA TRP A 44 -8.14 7.58 0.35
C TRP A 44 -7.59 8.91 -0.16
N TYR A 45 -8.27 9.98 0.17
CA TYR A 45 -8.10 11.27 -0.47
C TYR A 45 -8.37 12.38 0.52
N GLN A 46 -7.65 13.49 0.33
CA GLN A 46 -7.77 14.70 1.13
C GLN A 46 -8.00 15.91 0.20
N PRO A 47 -9.25 16.21 -0.19
CA PRO A 47 -9.54 17.15 -1.27
C PRO A 47 -9.08 18.58 -0.99
N ARG A 48 -9.12 19.03 0.28
CA ARG A 48 -8.62 20.37 0.66
C ARG A 48 -7.12 20.52 0.44
N ARG A 49 -6.41 19.41 0.24
CA ARG A 49 -4.99 19.35 -0.07
C ARG A 49 -4.71 18.83 -1.47
N ASP A 50 -5.75 18.66 -2.28
CA ASP A 50 -5.64 18.21 -3.67
C ASP A 50 -4.84 16.90 -3.85
N VAL A 51 -4.95 15.98 -2.89
CA VAL A 51 -4.16 14.74 -2.87
C VAL A 51 -5.04 13.51 -2.71
N MET A 52 -4.65 12.43 -3.38
CA MET A 52 -5.11 11.07 -3.13
C MET A 52 -3.90 10.15 -3.02
N ILE A 53 -3.98 9.15 -2.15
CA ILE A 53 -2.99 8.10 -2.02
C ILE A 53 -3.71 6.76 -2.18
N SER A 54 -3.18 5.89 -3.04
CA SER A 54 -3.61 4.49 -3.12
C SER A 54 -2.48 3.54 -2.76
N SER A 55 -2.84 2.32 -2.41
CA SER A 55 -1.94 1.23 -2.04
C SER A 55 -2.03 0.06 -3.02
N GLU A 56 -1.19 -0.95 -2.81
CA GLU A 56 -1.07 -2.12 -3.67
C GLU A 56 -1.36 -3.42 -2.91
N TRP A 57 -2.01 -4.37 -3.59
CA TRP A 57 -2.11 -5.77 -3.15
C TRP A 57 -1.53 -6.70 -4.23
N GLY A 58 -2.34 -7.56 -4.84
CA GLY A 58 -1.91 -8.51 -5.85
C GLY A 58 -3.02 -8.76 -6.86
N ALA A 59 -2.66 -9.38 -7.99
CA ALA A 59 -3.62 -9.69 -9.05
C ALA A 59 -4.74 -10.59 -8.53
N PRO A 60 -5.99 -10.43 -9.00
CA PRO A 60 -7.09 -11.34 -8.69
C PRO A 60 -6.75 -12.83 -8.87
N ASN A 61 -6.03 -13.20 -9.94
CA ASN A 61 -5.63 -14.58 -10.22
C ASN A 61 -4.62 -15.17 -9.22
N VAL A 62 -3.91 -14.32 -8.50
CA VAL A 62 -2.97 -14.69 -7.43
C VAL A 62 -3.72 -14.81 -6.11
N ILE A 63 -4.42 -13.74 -5.69
CA ILE A 63 -5.01 -13.65 -4.35
C ILE A 63 -6.18 -14.61 -4.12
N LYS A 64 -6.97 -14.94 -5.16
CA LYS A 64 -8.14 -15.82 -5.05
C LYS A 64 -7.77 -17.26 -4.68
N LYS A 65 -6.51 -17.65 -4.87
CA LYS A 65 -5.97 -18.97 -4.53
C LYS A 65 -5.46 -19.07 -3.09
N GLY A 66 -5.58 -17.98 -2.32
CA GLY A 66 -4.98 -17.87 -0.99
C GLY A 66 -3.53 -17.37 -1.05
N PHE A 67 -3.00 -17.05 0.12
CA PHE A 67 -1.63 -16.56 0.26
C PHE A 67 -0.62 -17.70 0.04
N ASN A 68 0.35 -17.48 -0.86
CA ASN A 68 1.53 -18.33 -1.06
C ASN A 68 2.80 -17.49 -0.83
N PRO A 69 3.70 -17.87 0.09
CA PRO A 69 4.99 -17.22 0.28
C PRO A 69 5.87 -17.15 -0.98
N GLU A 70 5.81 -18.15 -1.87
CA GLU A 70 6.61 -18.16 -3.11
C GLU A 70 6.25 -16.99 -4.03
N HIS A 71 4.96 -16.63 -4.08
CA HIS A 71 4.46 -15.50 -4.85
C HIS A 71 5.04 -14.15 -4.36
N VAL A 72 5.51 -14.06 -3.10
CA VAL A 72 6.22 -12.88 -2.59
C VAL A 72 7.58 -12.74 -3.28
N VAL A 73 8.32 -13.85 -3.39
CA VAL A 73 9.66 -13.88 -4.02
C VAL A 73 9.55 -13.60 -5.52
N GLU A 74 8.46 -14.04 -6.15
CA GLU A 74 8.16 -13.79 -7.56
C GLU A 74 7.68 -12.35 -7.85
N GLY A 75 7.46 -11.52 -6.83
CA GLY A 75 6.98 -10.15 -6.99
C GLY A 75 5.50 -10.04 -7.36
N SER A 76 4.69 -11.06 -7.04
CA SER A 76 3.25 -11.08 -7.33
C SER A 76 2.41 -10.26 -6.34
N TYR A 77 3.05 -9.66 -5.33
CA TYR A 77 2.44 -8.76 -4.37
C TYR A 77 3.17 -7.41 -4.36
N GLY A 78 2.39 -6.34 -4.37
CA GLY A 78 2.90 -4.98 -4.33
C GLY A 78 3.42 -4.57 -2.96
N HIS A 79 4.22 -3.51 -2.99
CA HIS A 79 4.84 -2.89 -1.82
C HIS A 79 4.91 -1.37 -1.97
N SER A 80 4.14 -0.79 -2.88
CA SER A 80 4.17 0.62 -3.18
C SER A 80 2.89 1.35 -2.78
N LEU A 81 3.03 2.67 -2.68
CA LEU A 81 1.93 3.62 -2.61
C LEU A 81 2.01 4.55 -3.81
N HIS A 82 0.87 4.97 -4.33
CA HIS A 82 0.81 5.92 -5.43
C HIS A 82 0.16 7.21 -4.97
N VAL A 83 0.86 8.33 -5.14
CA VAL A 83 0.39 9.68 -4.81
C VAL A 83 -0.14 10.32 -6.07
N PHE A 84 -1.34 10.87 -6.01
CA PHE A 84 -1.99 11.55 -7.11
C PHE A 84 -2.42 12.95 -6.72
N LYS A 85 -2.41 13.84 -7.71
CA LYS A 85 -3.13 15.10 -7.65
C LYS A 85 -4.61 14.82 -7.86
N TRP A 86 -5.41 15.10 -6.84
CA TRP A 86 -6.83 14.72 -6.80
C TRP A 86 -7.65 15.38 -7.92
N SER A 87 -7.42 16.66 -8.19
CA SER A 87 -8.18 17.45 -9.16
C SER A 87 -7.91 17.10 -10.61
N THR A 88 -6.69 16.65 -10.93
CA THR A 88 -6.25 16.38 -12.32
C THR A 88 -6.09 14.91 -12.65
N HIS A 89 -6.22 14.03 -11.64
CA HIS A 89 -6.04 12.58 -11.75
C HIS A 89 -4.62 12.19 -12.19
N GLU A 90 -3.66 13.07 -11.94
CA GLU A 90 -2.27 12.88 -12.33
C GLU A 90 -1.51 12.14 -11.23
N LYS A 91 -0.83 11.04 -11.59
CA LYS A 91 0.09 10.36 -10.67
C LYS A 91 1.35 11.20 -10.51
N LEU A 92 1.59 11.69 -9.30
CA LEU A 92 2.73 12.55 -8.96
C LEU A 92 3.96 11.72 -8.56
N GLN A 93 3.74 10.64 -7.81
CA GLN A 93 4.81 9.88 -7.18
C GLN A 93 4.40 8.43 -6.98
N THR A 94 5.38 7.53 -6.98
CA THR A 94 5.26 6.19 -6.38
C THR A 94 6.26 6.09 -5.23
N ILE A 95 5.80 5.66 -4.07
CA ILE A 95 6.62 5.46 -2.86
C ILE A 95 6.75 3.96 -2.67
N GLU A 96 7.95 3.43 -2.86
CA GLU A 96 8.25 2.04 -2.57
C GLU A 96 8.51 1.88 -1.07
N LEU A 97 7.73 1.02 -0.42
CA LEU A 97 7.97 0.64 0.97
C LEU A 97 9.02 -0.48 1.02
N PRO A 98 9.80 -0.61 2.11
CA PRO A 98 10.81 -1.66 2.19
C PRO A 98 10.15 -3.04 2.23
N MET A 99 10.53 -3.94 1.33
CA MET A 99 9.91 -5.27 1.18
C MET A 99 9.86 -6.06 2.50
N GLY A 100 10.89 -5.95 3.35
CA GLY A 100 10.99 -6.70 4.61
C GLY A 100 10.01 -6.26 5.71
N ASN A 101 9.41 -5.07 5.63
CA ASN A 101 8.46 -4.60 6.63
C ASN A 101 7.30 -3.73 6.09
N GLY A 102 7.18 -3.60 4.77
CA GLY A 102 6.21 -2.73 4.09
C GLY A 102 5.49 -3.39 2.91
N ALA A 103 5.69 -4.68 2.67
CA ALA A 103 4.98 -5.40 1.63
C ALA A 103 3.48 -5.57 1.97
N LEU A 104 2.63 -5.68 0.95
CA LEU A 104 1.17 -5.71 1.11
C LEU A 104 0.64 -4.52 1.91
N PRO A 105 0.88 -3.27 1.48
CA PRO A 105 0.23 -2.10 2.07
C PRO A 105 -1.27 -2.19 1.80
N LEU A 106 -2.06 -2.36 2.87
CA LEU A 106 -3.50 -2.50 2.78
C LEU A 106 -4.16 -1.11 2.89
N GLU A 107 -4.72 -0.81 4.05
CA GLU A 107 -5.60 0.32 4.25
C GLU A 107 -4.82 1.64 4.39
N VAL A 108 -5.10 2.60 3.50
CA VAL A 108 -4.57 3.97 3.58
C VAL A 108 -5.55 4.82 4.37
N ARG A 109 -5.07 5.55 5.38
CA ARG A 109 -5.90 6.30 6.34
C ARG A 109 -5.39 7.72 6.55
N PHE A 110 -5.99 8.71 5.90
CA PHE A 110 -5.76 10.13 6.22
C PHE A 110 -6.28 10.47 7.62
N LYS A 111 -5.64 11.43 8.30
CA LYS A 111 -6.23 12.02 9.51
C LYS A 111 -7.58 12.63 9.14
N HIS A 112 -8.55 12.50 10.05
CA HIS A 112 -9.89 13.05 9.84
C HIS A 112 -9.93 14.58 9.79
N ASP A 113 -8.95 15.28 10.36
CA ASP A 113 -8.80 16.72 10.17
C ASP A 113 -8.49 17.01 8.69
N PRO A 114 -9.41 17.67 7.98
CA PRO A 114 -9.29 17.80 6.54
C PRO A 114 -8.21 18.79 6.09
N THR A 115 -7.59 19.53 7.01
CA THR A 115 -6.43 20.38 6.70
C THR A 115 -5.11 19.65 6.93
N SER A 116 -5.14 18.51 7.62
CA SER A 116 -3.96 17.74 7.94
C SER A 116 -3.40 17.04 6.70
N PRO A 117 -2.08 17.07 6.49
CA PRO A 117 -1.45 16.34 5.40
C PRO A 117 -1.08 14.91 5.78
N TYR A 118 -1.30 14.48 7.03
CA TYR A 118 -0.80 13.20 7.49
C TYR A 118 -1.78 12.07 7.14
N ALA A 119 -1.22 10.95 6.71
CA ALA A 119 -1.92 9.69 6.55
C ALA A 119 -1.11 8.55 7.14
N PHE A 120 -1.73 7.38 7.23
CA PHE A 120 -1.10 6.15 7.65
C PHE A 120 -1.41 5.04 6.66
N VAL A 121 -0.53 4.05 6.58
CA VAL A 121 -0.84 2.79 5.90
C VAL A 121 -0.32 1.61 6.71
N GLY A 122 -1.14 0.57 6.81
CA GLY A 122 -0.76 -0.70 7.42
C GLY A 122 -0.21 -1.67 6.39
N SER A 123 0.90 -2.34 6.70
CA SER A 123 1.47 -3.42 5.89
C SER A 123 1.16 -4.79 6.53
N ALA A 124 0.52 -5.67 5.75
CA ALA A 124 0.21 -7.02 6.20
C ALA A 124 1.46 -7.88 6.29
N LEU A 125 2.32 -7.83 5.27
CA LEU A 125 3.59 -8.56 5.24
C LEU A 125 4.71 -7.65 5.77
N GLY A 126 4.80 -7.62 7.09
CA GLY A 126 5.71 -6.74 7.82
C GLY A 126 5.17 -6.36 9.19
N SER A 127 3.84 -6.41 9.35
CA SER A 127 3.14 -6.01 10.57
C SER A 127 3.58 -4.61 11.05
N SER A 128 3.65 -3.68 10.10
CA SER A 128 4.10 -2.31 10.33
C SER A 128 3.02 -1.30 9.97
N ILE A 129 3.08 -0.13 10.60
CA ILE A 129 2.32 1.06 10.22
C ILE A 129 3.31 2.13 9.79
N PHE A 130 3.10 2.67 8.59
CA PHE A 130 3.89 3.78 8.07
C PHE A 130 3.10 5.09 8.22
N LEU A 131 3.76 6.13 8.72
CA LEU A 131 3.32 7.50 8.65
C LEU A 131 3.66 8.05 7.26
N LEU A 132 2.66 8.58 6.58
CA LEU A 132 2.79 9.30 5.33
C LEU A 132 2.70 10.79 5.64
N LYS A 133 3.70 11.56 5.18
CA LYS A 133 3.74 13.01 5.37
C LYS A 133 4.36 13.69 4.14
N PRO A 134 4.06 14.98 3.89
CA PRO A 134 4.75 15.73 2.87
C PRO A 134 6.25 15.75 3.14
N GLU A 135 7.04 15.64 2.07
CA GLU A 135 8.49 15.75 2.15
C GLU A 135 8.91 17.15 2.60
N THR A 136 8.23 18.17 2.05
CA THR A 136 8.39 19.57 2.43
C THR A 136 7.11 20.06 3.10
N GLU A 137 7.25 20.67 4.28
CA GLU A 137 6.12 21.19 5.03
C GLU A 137 5.30 22.20 4.20
N GLY A 138 3.98 22.06 4.23
CA GLY A 138 3.06 22.88 3.44
C GLY A 138 2.92 22.49 1.97
N SER A 139 3.82 21.65 1.43
CA SER A 139 3.69 21.11 0.07
C SER A 139 2.68 19.96 -0.01
N ASN A 140 2.10 19.76 -1.19
CA ASN A 140 1.33 18.56 -1.55
C ASN A 140 1.94 17.85 -2.78
N SER A 141 3.16 18.22 -3.18
CA SER A 141 3.81 17.69 -4.39
C SER A 141 4.38 16.28 -4.22
N SER A 142 4.94 16.00 -3.05
CA SER A 142 5.59 14.72 -2.73
C SER A 142 5.35 14.34 -1.27
N TYR A 143 5.30 13.04 -1.03
CA TYR A 143 5.15 12.41 0.28
C TYR A 143 6.32 11.47 0.54
N VAL A 144 6.65 11.30 1.82
CA VAL A 144 7.56 10.28 2.32
C VAL A 144 6.82 9.34 3.26
N ALA A 145 7.29 8.09 3.32
CA ALA A 145 6.75 7.07 4.23
C ALA A 145 7.80 6.73 5.29
N GLU A 146 7.42 6.87 6.56
CA GLU A 146 8.27 6.55 7.71
C GLU A 146 7.64 5.45 8.54
N CYS A 147 8.39 4.39 8.86
CA CYS A 147 7.89 3.31 9.72
C CYS A 147 7.66 3.84 11.15
N ALA A 148 6.40 4.03 11.53
CA ALA A 148 6.00 4.60 12.82
C ALA A 148 5.77 3.51 13.89
N VAL A 149 5.24 2.36 13.48
CA VAL A 149 5.00 1.21 14.37
C VAL A 149 5.48 -0.05 13.67
N ARG A 150 6.16 -0.93 14.40
CA ARG A 150 6.52 -2.27 13.93
C ARG A 150 6.19 -3.27 15.02
N ILE A 151 5.42 -4.30 14.67
CA ILE A 151 5.09 -5.39 15.57
C ILE A 151 6.10 -6.52 15.31
N PRO A 152 6.95 -6.88 16.29
CA PRO A 152 7.90 -7.96 16.10
C PRO A 152 7.18 -9.31 15.95
N PRO A 153 7.77 -10.27 15.22
CA PRO A 153 7.22 -11.61 15.11
C PRO A 153 7.15 -12.26 16.50
N LYS A 154 6.05 -12.97 16.75
CA LYS A 154 5.85 -13.73 17.98
C LYS A 154 5.75 -15.20 17.64
N GLN A 155 6.58 -16.02 18.27
CA GLN A 155 6.40 -17.47 18.21
C GLN A 155 5.08 -17.83 18.90
N VAL A 156 4.24 -18.57 18.19
CA VAL A 156 2.98 -19.09 18.68
C VAL A 156 3.05 -20.62 18.67
N TRP A 157 2.49 -21.25 19.69
CA TRP A 157 2.34 -22.70 19.74
C TRP A 157 1.41 -23.14 18.60
N GLN A 158 1.83 -24.14 17.83
CA GLN A 158 1.26 -24.56 16.53
C GLN A 158 -0.26 -24.40 16.43
N ILE A 159 -0.72 -23.51 15.54
CA ILE A 159 -2.02 -23.64 14.90
C ILE A 159 -1.78 -24.52 13.68
N LEU A 160 -2.14 -25.80 13.81
CA LEU A 160 -2.30 -26.84 12.76
C LEU A 160 -1.56 -26.61 11.43
N ASP A 161 -0.48 -27.39 11.22
CA ASP A 161 0.12 -27.83 9.95
C ASP A 161 -0.10 -26.96 8.69
N PHE A 162 0.31 -25.69 8.73
CA PHE A 162 0.87 -25.09 7.52
C PHE A 162 2.30 -25.61 7.38
N GLN A 163 2.54 -26.41 6.34
CA GLN A 163 3.87 -26.91 6.01
C GLN A 163 4.89 -25.78 6.12
N THR A 164 5.89 -26.01 6.95
CA THR A 164 6.97 -25.07 7.24
C THR A 164 7.81 -24.84 5.99
N THR A 165 7.41 -23.93 5.13
CA THR A 165 8.34 -23.32 4.18
C THR A 165 9.21 -22.38 4.99
N THR A 166 10.44 -22.81 5.27
CA THR A 166 11.49 -21.95 5.81
C THR A 166 11.63 -20.73 4.89
N TRP A 167 11.34 -19.55 5.41
CA TRP A 167 11.70 -18.30 4.74
C TRP A 167 13.21 -18.30 4.48
N PRO A 168 13.69 -17.93 3.29
CA PRO A 168 15.13 -17.74 3.09
C PRO A 168 15.62 -16.71 4.12
N ASP A 169 16.76 -17.03 4.72
CA ASP A 169 17.37 -16.31 5.85
C ASP A 169 17.66 -14.86 5.46
N LEU A 170 16.70 -13.95 5.73
CA LEU A 170 16.92 -12.52 5.69
C LEU A 170 17.47 -12.10 7.06
N SER A 171 18.70 -12.51 7.34
CA SER A 171 19.42 -12.07 8.53
C SER A 171 19.62 -10.56 8.46
N PHE A 172 18.86 -9.80 9.25
CA PHE A 172 19.10 -8.38 9.47
C PHE A 172 20.21 -8.25 10.51
N SER A 173 21.36 -7.68 10.12
CA SER A 173 22.42 -7.34 11.07
C SER A 173 21.92 -6.23 12.00
N SER A 174 21.61 -6.59 13.24
CA SER A 174 21.46 -5.60 14.30
C SER A 174 22.84 -5.11 14.71
N HIS A 175 23.31 -4.01 14.13
CA HIS A 175 24.36 -3.22 14.78
C HIS A 175 23.75 -2.53 16.01
N HIS A 176 23.80 -3.21 17.14
CA HIS A 176 23.66 -2.60 18.45
C HIS A 176 24.93 -1.78 18.71
N ASN A 177 24.87 -0.47 18.46
CA ASN A 177 25.75 0.47 19.16
C ASN A 177 25.09 0.74 20.51
N SER A 178 25.57 0.05 21.53
CA SER A 178 25.34 0.41 22.92
C SER A 178 25.94 1.80 23.17
N ILE A 179 25.08 2.79 23.38
CA ILE A 179 25.46 4.07 23.98
C ILE A 179 25.34 3.86 25.50
N GLU A 180 26.47 3.71 26.18
CA GLU A 180 26.53 3.94 27.62
C GLU A 180 26.50 5.46 27.86
N ALA A 181 25.60 5.89 28.74
CA ALA A 181 25.51 7.26 29.25
C ALA A 181 26.05 7.29 30.69
N PRO A 182 26.60 8.45 31.14
CA PRO A 182 27.61 8.54 32.20
C PRO A 182 27.11 8.27 33.62
#